data_AF-A0A0X3PBA0-F1
#
_entry.id   AF-A0A0X3PBA0-F1
#
_cell.length_a   1.000
_cell.length_b   1.000
_cell.length_c   1.000
_cell.angle_alpha   90.00
_cell.angle_beta   90.00
_cell.angle_gamma   90.00
#
_symmetry.space_group_name_H-M   'P 1'
#
loop_
_entity.id
_entity.type
_entity.pdbx_description
1 polymer ?
#
loop_
_entity_poly.entity_id
_entity_poly.type
_entity_poly.pdbx_seq_one_letter_code
_entity_poly.pdbx_strand_id
1 'polypeptide(L)'
;MARVQLTNGGAFVVIVAFITFIMFWFSQNVSELTPTSTVLSMRSLLSASVRAAEVSALAIQRVHAMKQLNVRTKPDLVGSKVEVVTEADILSHSCILFELAKYYPELVIRSEEHE
;
A
#
# COMPACT_ATOMS: atom_id res chain seq x y z
N MET A 1 45.72 -32.05 -12.90
CA MET A 1 44.31 -31.60 -12.95
C MET A 1 43.51 -32.43 -11.98
N ALA A 2 43.03 -31.85 -10.87
CA ALA A 2 42.23 -32.58 -9.90
C ALA A 2 40.79 -32.75 -10.42
N ARG A 3 40.35 -33.99 -10.62
CA ARG A 3 38.96 -34.31 -10.96
C ARG A 3 38.20 -34.53 -9.66
N VAL A 4 37.38 -33.56 -9.28
CA VAL A 4 36.47 -33.70 -8.15
C VAL A 4 35.24 -34.44 -8.65
N GLN A 5 35.07 -35.69 -8.24
CA GLN A 5 33.85 -36.46 -8.49
C GLN A 5 32.86 -36.19 -7.37
N LEU A 6 31.73 -35.58 -7.72
CA LEU A 6 30.70 -35.22 -6.76
C LEU A 6 29.82 -36.46 -6.50
N THR A 7 29.88 -36.99 -5.27
CA THR A 7 28.95 -38.05 -4.83
C THR A 7 27.55 -37.47 -4.66
N ASN A 8 26.52 -38.30 -4.79
CA ASN A 8 25.11 -37.86 -4.66
C ASN A 8 24.83 -37.13 -3.33
N GLY A 9 25.51 -37.53 -2.24
CA GLY A 9 25.45 -36.83 -0.96
C GLY A 9 26.14 -35.46 -0.97
N GLY A 10 27.29 -35.34 -1.66
CA GLY A 10 27.97 -34.05 -1.84
C GLY A 10 27.16 -33.06 -2.67
N ALA A 11 26.45 -33.55 -3.71
CA ALA A 11 25.55 -32.73 -4.51
C ALA A 11 24.41 -32.14 -3.67
N PHE A 12 23.83 -32.93 -2.77
CA PHE A 12 22.77 -32.45 -1.87
C PHE A 12 23.25 -31.31 -0.96
N VAL A 13 24.43 -31.45 -0.35
CA VAL A 13 25.00 -30.41 0.53
C VAL A 13 25.26 -29.11 -0.24
N VAL A 14 25.78 -29.19 -1.47
CA VAL A 14 26.03 -28.00 -2.29
C VAL A 14 24.73 -27.29 -2.67
N ILE A 15 23.66 -28.04 -2.98
CA ILE A 15 22.35 -27.46 -3.32
C ILE A 15 21.76 -26.76 -2.10
N VAL A 16 21.77 -27.39 -0.93
CA VAL A 16 21.26 -26.77 0.31
C VAL A 16 22.06 -25.51 0.66
N ALA A 17 23.39 -25.58 0.59
CA ALA A 17 24.25 -24.43 0.84
C ALA A 17 23.94 -23.27 -0.14
N PHE A 18 23.76 -23.58 -1.43
CA PHE A 18 23.42 -22.58 -2.44
C PHE A 18 22.05 -21.93 -2.19
N ILE A 19 21.03 -22.71 -1.83
CA ILE A 19 19.71 -22.19 -1.48
C ILE A 19 19.79 -21.29 -0.24
N THR A 20 20.50 -21.72 0.81
CA THR A 20 20.67 -20.90 2.02
C THR A 20 21.44 -19.60 1.74
N PHE A 21 22.41 -19.63 0.84
CA PHE A 21 23.15 -18.44 0.41
C PHE A 21 22.25 -17.46 -0.35
N ILE A 22 21.41 -17.96 -1.26
CA ILE A 22 20.41 -17.14 -1.96
C ILE A 22 19.45 -16.51 -0.96
N MET A 23 18.91 -17.29 -0.01
CA MET A 23 18.01 -16.77 1.02
C MET A 23 18.67 -15.68 1.88
N PHE A 24 19.94 -15.86 2.25
CA PHE A 24 20.71 -14.86 3.00
C PHE A 24 20.93 -13.59 2.18
N TRP A 25 21.29 -13.72 0.89
CA TRP A 25 21.49 -12.59 -0.01
C TRP A 25 20.21 -11.78 -0.20
N PHE A 26 19.07 -12.45 -0.40
CA PHE A 26 17.78 -11.77 -0.48
C PHE A 26 17.38 -11.17 0.88
N SER A 27 17.67 -11.82 2.00
CA SER A 27 17.36 -11.28 3.34
C SER A 27 18.07 -9.96 3.63
N GLN A 28 19.32 -9.78 3.19
CA GLN A 28 20.03 -8.50 3.38
C GLN A 28 19.42 -7.37 2.56
N ASN A 29 18.97 -7.67 1.33
CA ASN A 29 18.28 -6.69 0.49
C ASN A 29 16.88 -6.34 1.03
N VAL A 30 16.23 -7.24 1.79
CA VAL A 30 14.90 -6.98 2.38
C VAL A 30 15.00 -6.15 3.66
N SER A 31 16.09 -6.22 4.42
CA SER A 31 16.30 -5.36 5.61
C SER A 31 16.41 -3.87 5.27
N GLU A 32 16.83 -3.50 4.06
CA GLU A 32 16.79 -2.10 3.61
C GLU A 32 15.37 -1.61 3.26
N LEU A 33 14.41 -2.51 3.05
CA LEU A 33 13.00 -2.15 2.81
C LEU A 33 12.17 -1.99 4.09
N THR A 34 12.75 -2.26 5.26
CA THR A 34 12.08 -2.03 6.54
C THR A 34 12.75 -0.87 7.28
N PRO A 35 12.37 0.39 7.00
CA PRO A 35 12.87 1.52 7.77
C PRO A 35 12.42 1.36 9.22
N THR A 36 13.36 0.97 10.08
CA THR A 36 13.20 1.04 11.52
C THR A 36 13.22 2.50 11.92
N SER A 37 12.09 2.98 12.45
CA SER A 37 11.83 4.37 12.84
C SER A 37 11.79 5.38 11.69
N THR A 38 10.65 5.43 11.03
CA THR A 38 10.25 6.47 10.08
C THR A 38 10.26 7.84 10.77
N VAL A 39 11.36 8.57 10.68
CA VAL A 39 11.41 10.00 11.04
C VAL A 39 10.45 10.72 10.09
N LEU A 40 9.22 10.93 10.56
CA LEU A 40 8.15 11.45 9.74
C LEU A 40 8.32 12.97 9.62
N SER A 41 8.89 13.41 8.50
CA SER A 41 9.03 14.84 8.23
C SER A 41 7.66 15.44 7.96
N MET A 42 7.26 16.41 8.78
CA MET A 42 6.00 17.15 8.58
C MET A 42 5.91 17.78 7.18
N ARG A 43 7.06 18.18 6.60
CA ARG A 43 7.11 18.74 5.25
C ARG A 43 6.80 17.68 4.19
N SER A 44 7.33 16.45 4.35
CA SER A 44 7.04 15.37 3.40
C SER A 44 5.61 14.88 3.56
N LEU A 45 5.08 14.86 4.79
CA LEU A 45 3.68 14.51 5.03
C LEU A 45 2.75 15.53 4.37
N LEU A 46 2.98 16.83 4.59
CA LEU A 46 2.19 17.89 3.96
C LEU A 46 2.24 17.81 2.43
N SER A 47 3.42 17.60 1.86
CA SER A 47 3.58 17.43 0.42
C SER A 47 2.80 16.23 -0.12
N ALA A 48 2.82 15.10 0.59
CA ALA A 48 2.07 13.91 0.20
C ALA A 48 0.57 14.13 0.30
N SER A 49 0.09 14.80 1.35
CA SER A 49 -1.33 15.14 1.52
C SER A 49 -1.84 16.09 0.43
N VAL A 50 -1.07 17.11 0.07
CA VAL A 50 -1.42 18.01 -1.04
C VAL A 50 -1.54 17.23 -2.36
N ARG A 51 -0.57 16.35 -2.64
CA ARG A 51 -0.60 15.51 -3.83
C ARG A 51 -1.80 14.55 -3.83
N ALA A 52 -2.11 13.93 -2.69
CA ALA A 52 -3.26 13.06 -2.54
C ALA A 52 -4.58 13.81 -2.80
N ALA A 53 -4.68 15.07 -2.35
CA ALA A 53 -5.82 15.94 -2.60
C ALA A 53 -5.94 16.35 -4.08
N GLU A 54 -4.82 16.61 -4.76
CA GLU A 54 -4.84 16.88 -6.21
C GLU A 54 -5.31 15.66 -7.02
N VAL A 55 -4.81 14.48 -6.68
CA VAL A 55 -5.21 13.22 -7.32
C VAL A 55 -6.69 12.93 -7.09
N SER A 56 -7.19 13.12 -5.85
CA SER A 56 -8.61 12.92 -5.55
C SER A 56 -9.49 13.93 -6.30
N ALA A 57 -9.08 15.19 -6.38
CA ALA A 57 -9.80 16.22 -7.13
C ALA A 57 -9.91 15.87 -8.63
N LEU A 58 -8.82 15.40 -9.25
CA LEU A 58 -8.83 14.94 -10.64
C LEU A 58 -9.78 13.75 -10.84
N ALA A 59 -9.85 12.85 -9.86
CA ALA A 59 -10.71 11.69 -9.93
C ALA A 59 -12.20 12.07 -9.78
N ILE A 60 -12.53 12.99 -8.87
CA ILE A 60 -13.87 13.59 -8.73
C ILE A 60 -14.28 14.30 -10.03
N GLN A 61 -13.39 15.07 -10.64
CA GLN A 61 -13.68 15.74 -11.92
C GLN A 61 -14.01 14.73 -13.04
N ARG A 62 -13.35 13.57 -13.07
CA ARG A 62 -13.67 12.50 -14.02
C ARG A 62 -15.05 11.89 -13.77
N VAL A 63 -15.39 11.62 -12.51
CA VAL A 63 -16.73 11.11 -12.14
C VAL A 63 -17.81 12.13 -12.54
N HIS A 64 -17.58 13.42 -12.25
CA HIS A 64 -18.49 14.49 -12.67
C HIS A 64 -18.63 14.57 -14.20
N ALA A 65 -17.53 14.43 -14.95
CA ALA A 65 -17.56 14.43 -16.41
C ALA A 65 -18.33 13.24 -17.00
N MET A 66 -18.37 12.09 -16.32
CA MET A 66 -19.16 10.93 -16.73
C MET A 66 -20.67 11.12 -16.56
N LYS A 67 -21.12 12.19 -15.88
CA LYS A 67 -22.54 12.48 -15.57
C LYS A 67 -23.30 11.33 -14.89
N GLN A 68 -22.59 10.35 -14.35
CA GLN A 68 -23.16 9.25 -13.59
C GLN A 68 -23.11 9.63 -12.12
N LEU A 69 -24.15 10.30 -11.64
CA LEU A 69 -24.33 10.56 -10.22
C LEU A 69 -24.90 9.28 -9.58
N ASN A 70 -24.04 8.29 -9.38
CA ASN A 70 -24.40 7.10 -8.64
C ASN A 70 -24.40 7.44 -7.16
N VAL A 71 -25.61 7.47 -6.61
CA VAL A 71 -25.89 7.76 -5.22
C VAL A 71 -26.11 6.43 -4.50
N ARG A 72 -25.38 6.22 -3.41
CA ARG A 72 -25.59 5.11 -2.49
C ARG A 72 -26.01 5.65 -1.14
N THR A 73 -26.74 4.84 -0.39
CA THR A 73 -27.18 5.19 0.96
C THR A 73 -26.46 4.26 1.92
N LYS A 74 -25.81 4.80 2.96
CA LYS A 74 -25.23 3.94 4.02
C LYS A 74 -26.36 3.13 4.66
N PRO A 75 -26.15 1.83 4.98
CA PRO A 75 -27.17 1.04 5.65
C PRO A 75 -27.51 1.69 7.00
N ASP A 76 -28.82 1.84 7.29
CA ASP A 76 -29.31 2.47 8.50
C ASP A 76 -28.72 1.81 9.76
N LEU A 77 -27.80 2.50 10.42
CA LEU A 77 -27.55 2.29 11.84
C LEU A 77 -28.76 2.84 12.59
N VAL A 78 -29.44 2.00 13.37
CA VAL A 78 -30.67 2.33 14.11
C VAL A 78 -30.49 3.65 14.87
N GLY A 79 -31.09 4.74 14.36
CA GLY A 79 -31.03 6.08 14.94
C GLY A 79 -30.19 7.12 14.20
N SER A 80 -29.48 6.76 13.12
CA SER A 80 -28.72 7.71 12.30
C SER A 80 -29.53 8.25 11.13
N LYS A 81 -29.26 9.50 10.71
CA LYS A 81 -29.91 10.07 9.52
C LYS A 81 -29.42 9.32 8.28
N VAL A 82 -30.33 9.10 7.33
CA VAL A 82 -30.04 8.54 6.01
C VAL A 82 -28.93 9.36 5.35
N GLU A 83 -27.71 8.83 5.39
CA GLU A 83 -26.54 9.50 4.84
C GLU A 83 -26.36 9.09 3.38
N VAL A 84 -26.31 10.11 2.53
CA VAL A 84 -26.20 9.97 1.09
C VAL A 84 -24.73 10.03 0.74
N VAL A 85 -24.17 8.92 0.30
CA VAL A 85 -22.78 8.81 -0.16
C VAL A 85 -22.76 8.76 -1.66
N THR A 86 -21.92 9.58 -2.28
CA THR A 86 -21.73 9.53 -3.73
C THR A 86 -20.51 8.68 -4.08
N GLU A 87 -20.46 8.16 -5.30
CA GLU A 87 -19.24 7.51 -5.81
C GLU A 87 -18.01 8.43 -5.75
N ALA A 88 -18.22 9.75 -5.82
CA ALA A 88 -17.14 10.71 -5.67
C ALA A 88 -16.53 10.67 -4.26
N ASP A 89 -17.34 10.49 -3.21
CA ASP A 89 -16.88 10.42 -1.82
C ASP A 89 -16.04 9.15 -1.60
N ILE A 90 -16.55 7.99 -2.01
CA ILE A 90 -15.86 6.68 -1.92
C ILE A 90 -14.53 6.71 -2.69
N LEU A 91 -14.54 7.27 -3.90
CA LEU A 91 -13.37 7.30 -4.75
C LEU A 91 -12.33 8.29 -4.22
N SER A 92 -12.78 9.44 -3.70
CA SER A 92 -11.89 10.41 -3.05
C SER A 92 -11.20 9.82 -1.81
N HIS A 93 -11.95 9.11 -0.97
CA HIS A 93 -11.43 8.38 0.20
C HIS A 93 -10.37 7.35 -0.23
N SER A 94 -10.70 6.52 -1.23
CA SER A 94 -9.82 5.46 -1.73
C SER A 94 -8.53 6.03 -2.32
N CYS A 95 -8.60 7.12 -3.08
CA CYS A 95 -7.42 7.79 -3.65
C CYS A 95 -6.50 8.34 -2.55
N ILE A 96 -7.07 9.01 -1.55
CA ILE A 96 -6.30 9.58 -0.45
C ILE A 96 -5.64 8.48 0.39
N LEU A 97 -6.38 7.41 0.71
CA LEU A 97 -5.87 6.26 1.44
C LEU A 97 -4.71 5.60 0.69
N PHE A 98 -4.88 5.32 -0.61
CA PHE A 98 -3.88 4.65 -1.42
C PHE A 98 -2.61 5.49 -1.59
N GLU A 99 -2.74 6.79 -1.87
CA GLU A 99 -1.58 7.66 -2.02
C GLU A 99 -0.81 7.82 -0.71
N LEU A 100 -1.50 8.01 0.42
CA LEU A 100 -0.81 8.14 1.71
C LEU A 100 -0.19 6.83 2.19
N ALA A 101 -0.85 5.69 2.00
CA ALA A 101 -0.32 4.38 2.37
C ALA A 101 0.96 4.01 1.59
N LYS A 102 1.09 4.48 0.36
CA LYS A 102 2.30 4.28 -0.46
C LYS A 102 3.54 4.94 0.15
N TYR A 103 3.38 6.13 0.75
CA TYR A 103 4.48 6.89 1.33
C TYR A 103 4.64 6.64 2.83
N TYR A 104 3.57 6.26 3.53
CA TYR A 104 3.54 6.06 4.98
C TYR A 104 2.69 4.83 5.33
N PRO A 105 3.24 3.61 5.17
CA PRO A 105 2.49 2.37 5.40
C PRO A 105 2.07 2.18 6.87
N GLU A 106 2.76 2.84 7.81
CA GLU A 106 2.45 2.80 9.25
C GLU A 106 1.42 3.88 9.67
N LEU A 107 1.00 4.76 8.75
CA LEU A 107 0.07 5.85 9.06
C LEU A 107 -1.35 5.28 9.21
N VAL A 108 -1.92 5.44 10.40
CA VAL A 108 -3.34 5.11 10.63
C VAL A 108 -4.20 6.26 10.10
N ILE A 109 -4.92 6.01 9.01
CA ILE A 109 -5.86 6.96 8.42
C ILE A 109 -7.26 6.65 8.96
N ARG A 110 -7.90 7.65 9.59
CA ARG A 110 -9.31 7.58 10.00
C ARG A 110 -10.12 8.52 9.11
N SER A 111 -11.19 8.01 8.51
CA SER A 111 -12.02 8.76 7.57
C SER A 111 -13.49 8.43 7.81
N GLU A 112 -14.37 9.38 7.50
CA GLU A 112 -15.83 9.26 7.58
C GLU A 112 -16.41 8.18 6.67
N GLU A 113 -15.71 7.87 5.56
CA GLU A 113 -16.06 6.78 4.65
C GLU A 113 -15.47 5.41 5.07
N HIS A 114 -14.79 5.38 6.22
CA HIS A 114 -14.19 4.17 6.79
C HIS A 114 -15.04 3.68 7.98
N GLU A 115 -16.23 3.14 7.67
CA GLU A 115 -17.08 2.34 8.57
C GLU A 115 -17.59 1.08 7.87
#